data_AF-A0A2E9SWT7-F1
#
_entry.id   AF-A0A2E9SWT7-F1
#
_cell.length_a   1.000
_cell.length_b   1.000
_cell.length_c   1.000
_cell.angle_alpha   90.00
_cell.angle_beta   90.00
_cell.angle_gamma   90.00
#
_symmetry.space_group_name_H-M   'P 1'
#
loop_
_entity.id
_entity.type
_entity.pdbx_description
1 polymer ?
#
loop_
_entity_poly.entity_id
_entity_poly.type
_entity_poly.pdbx_seq_one_letter_code
_entity_poly.pdbx_strand_id
1 'polypeptide(L)' 'MIVTVGKNGAIPLPDNKECNLNIGDILLCKLTEDKRSIELEKFSDQSLNDEQIKANGYLARVEPLNPDDYK' A
#
# COMPACT_ATOMS: atom_id res chain seq x y z
N MET A 1 -15.63 -4.43 3.66
CA MET A 1 -14.69 -5.54 3.97
C MET A 1 -13.85 -5.09 5.15
N ILE A 2 -13.75 -5.90 6.21
CA ILE A 2 -12.84 -5.62 7.33
C ILE A 2 -11.59 -6.46 7.07
N VAL A 3 -10.42 -5.83 7.10
CA VAL A 3 -9.13 -6.49 6.92
C VAL A 3 -8.28 -6.31 8.17
N THR A 4 -7.46 -7.31 8.48
CA THR A 4 -6.47 -7.23 9.55
C THR A 4 -5.18 -6.67 8.97
N VAL A 5 -4.59 -5.67 9.64
CA VAL A 5 -3.25 -5.19 9.31
C VAL A 5 -2.24 -6.24 9.77
N GLY A 6 -1.40 -6.71 8.86
CA GLY A 6 -0.36 -7.69 9.10
C GLY A 6 0.90 -7.08 9.72
N LYS A 7 1.93 -7.91 9.87
CA LYS A 7 3.26 -7.49 10.32
C LYS A 7 3.78 -6.36 9.42
N ASN A 8 4.54 -5.44 10.04
CA ASN A 8 5.11 -4.27 9.36
C ASN A 8 4.09 -3.35 8.68
N GLY A 9 2.81 -3.39 9.09
CA GLY A 9 1.77 -2.54 8.51
C GLY A 9 1.24 -3.02 7.16
N ALA A 10 1.45 -4.29 6.80
CA ALA A 10 0.94 -4.86 5.57
C ALA A 10 -0.60 -4.82 5.53
N ILE A 11 -1.17 -4.29 4.46
CA ILE A 11 -2.62 -4.21 4.27
C ILE A 11 -2.99 -5.12 3.10
N PRO A 12 -3.79 -6.17 3.32
CA PRO A 12 -4.19 -7.04 2.23
C PRO A 12 -5.23 -6.29 1.39
N LEU A 13 -4.92 -6.14 0.10
CA LEU A 13 -5.84 -5.53 -0.84
C LEU A 13 -6.91 -6.55 -1.26
N PRO A 14 -8.17 -6.12 -1.46
CA PRO A 14 -9.23 -7.01 -1.93
C PRO A 14 -8.91 -7.53 -3.33
N ASP A 15 -9.20 -8.81 -3.57
CA ASP A 15 -9.15 -9.45 -4.89
C ASP A 15 -10.35 -9.00 -5.75
N ASN A 16 -10.48 -7.69 -5.95
CA ASN A 16 -11.50 -7.12 -6.82
C ASN A 16 -10.85 -6.74 -8.15
N LYS A 17 -11.44 -7.21 -9.25
CA LYS A 17 -11.03 -6.88 -10.63
C LYS A 17 -11.00 -5.38 -10.95
N GLU A 18 -11.57 -4.54 -10.08
CA GLU A 18 -11.58 -3.08 -10.21
C GLU A 18 -10.29 -2.41 -9.70
N CYS A 19 -9.49 -3.10 -8.87
CA CYS A 19 -8.18 -2.61 -8.47
C CYS A 19 -7.17 -2.86 -9.59
N ASN A 20 -6.99 -1.88 -10.48
CA ASN A 20 -5.96 -1.86 -11.53
C ASN A 20 -4.54 -1.62 -10.94
N LEU A 21 -4.17 -2.39 -9.92
CA LEU A 21 -2.87 -2.35 -9.25
C LEU A 21 -2.06 -3.57 -9.69
N ASN A 22 -0.79 -3.37 -9.99
CA ASN A 22 0.15 -4.44 -10.30
C ASN A 22 1.16 -4.61 -9.17
N ILE A 23 1.67 -5.82 -9.00
CA ILE A 23 2.83 -6.06 -8.14
C ILE A 23 3.99 -5.16 -8.60
N GLY A 24 4.57 -4.43 -7.65
CA GLY A 24 5.64 -3.47 -7.87
C GLY A 24 5.16 -2.02 -7.98
N ASP A 25 3.86 -1.76 -8.16
CA ASP A 25 3.31 -0.39 -8.21
C ASP A 25 3.61 0.35 -6.90
N ILE A 26 3.92 1.65 -7.03
CA ILE A 26 4.15 2.58 -5.93
C ILE A 26 2.88 3.38 -5.69
N LEU A 27 2.43 3.39 -4.44
CA LEU A 27 1.23 4.07 -3.98
C LEU A 27 1.60 5.20 -3.02
N LEU A 28 0.88 6.31 -3.12
CA LEU A 28 0.91 7.40 -2.16
C LEU A 28 -0.21 7.20 -1.14
N CYS A 29 0.17 7.12 0.12
CA CYS A 29 -0.74 7.04 1.26
C CYS A 29 -1.07 8.45 1.75
N LYS A 30 -2.34 8.83 1.69
CA LYS A 30 -2.84 10.11 2.22
C LYS A 30 -3.78 9.85 3.39
N LEU A 31 -3.59 10.59 4.47
CA LEU A 31 -4.58 10.68 5.55
C LEU A 31 -5.65 11.70 5.16
N THR A 32 -6.92 11.35 5.28
CA THR A 32 -8.01 12.31 5.08
C THR A 32 -8.01 13.35 6.20
N GLU A 33 -8.64 14.51 5.96
CA GLU A 33 -8.67 15.63 6.93
C GLU A 33 -9.26 15.21 8.30
N ASP A 34 -10.21 14.28 8.29
CA ASP A 34 -10.82 13.73 9.51
C ASP A 34 -9.92 12.72 10.25
N LYS A 35 -8.80 12.30 9.66
CA LYS A 35 -7.82 11.32 10.17
C LYS A 35 -8.39 9.93 10.49
N ARG A 36 -9.58 9.59 9.98
CA ARG A 36 -10.20 8.27 10.19
C ARG A 36 -10.09 7.39 8.95
N SER A 37 -9.65 7.94 7.82
CA SER A 37 -9.50 7.22 6.56
C SER A 37 -8.11 7.40 5.97
N ILE A 38 -7.65 6.36 5.28
CA ILE A 38 -6.42 6.38 4.50
C ILE A 38 -6.82 6.17 3.04
N GLU A 39 -6.37 7.06 2.17
CA GLU A 39 -6.51 6.97 0.73
C GLU A 39 -5.21 6.48 0.11
N LEU A 40 -5.31 5.53 -0.81
CA LEU A 40 -4.19 5.00 -1.57
C LEU A 40 -4.37 5.39 -3.04
N GLU A 41 -3.42 6.13 -3.58
CA GLU A 41 -3.41 6.60 -4.97
C GLU A 41 -2.14 6.11 -5.68
N LYS A 42 -2.21 5.81 -6.98
CA LYS A 42 -0.98 5.52 -7.75
C LYS A 42 -0.08 6.74 -7.78
N PHE A 43 1.14 6.56 -7.32
CA PHE A 43 2.13 7.63 -7.35
C PHE A 43 2.60 7.88 -8.79
N SER A 44 2.80 9.14 -9.18
CA SER A 44 3.15 9.46 -10.57
C SER A 44 4.50 8.91 -11.00
N ASP A 45 5.46 8.85 -10.08
CA ASP A 45 6.82 8.34 -10.35
C ASP A 45 6.99 6.91 -9.86
N GLN A 46 6.88 5.96 -10.79
CA GLN A 46 7.01 4.52 -10.54
C GLN A 46 8.47 4.02 -10.61
N SER A 47 9.44 4.92 -10.78
CA SER A 47 10.86 4.55 -10.93
C SER A 47 11.64 4.53 -9.61
N LEU A 48 11.00 4.91 -8.50
CA LEU A 48 11.66 4.99 -7.20
C LEU A 48 12.07 3.61 -6.67
N ASN A 49 13.24 3.57 -6.04
CA ASN A 49 13.74 2.38 -5.35
C ASN A 49 13.23 2.29 -3.90
N ASP A 50 13.43 1.15 -3.27
CA ASP A 50 12.93 0.88 -1.92
C ASP A 50 13.50 1.81 -0.84
N GLU A 51 14.73 2.31 -1.02
CA GLU A 51 15.34 3.28 -0.09
C GLU A 51 14.65 4.65 -0.19
N GLN A 52 14.34 5.09 -1.41
CA GLN A 52 13.62 6.34 -1.66
C GLN A 52 12.17 6.28 -1.17
N ILE A 53 11.49 5.15 -1.38
CA ILE A 53 10.15 4.89 -0.87
C ILE A 53 10.13 4.99 0.66
N LYS A 54 11.06 4.29 1.33
CA LYS A 54 11.20 4.31 2.79
C LYS A 54 11.52 5.71 3.33
N ALA A 55 12.38 6.46 2.64
CA ALA A 55 12.75 7.83 3.05
C ALA A 55 11.57 8.82 2.94
N ASN A 56 10.63 8.60 2.02
CA ASN A 56 9.47 9.47 1.85
C ASN A 56 8.45 9.31 3.00
N GLY A 57 8.33 8.10 3.56
CA GLY A 57 7.45 7.80 4.69
C GLY A 57 5.95 7.71 4.37
N TYR A 58 5.51 8.26 3.23
CA TYR A 58 4.12 8.17 2.76
C TYR A 58 3.93 7.27 1.53
N LEU A 59 5.00 6.68 1.03
CA LEU A 59 4.95 5.79 -0.13
C LEU A 59 4.90 4.33 0.33
N ALA A 60 4.10 3.53 -0.37
CA ALA A 60 3.99 2.09 -0.17
C ALA A 60 4.21 1.37 -1.51
N ARG A 61 4.74 0.16 -1.46
CA ARG A 61 4.90 -0.69 -2.64
C ARG A 61 3.89 -1.82 -2.62
N VAL A 62 3.27 -2.11 -3.75
CA VAL A 62 2.40 -3.27 -3.91
C VAL A 62 3.29 -4.50 -3.99
N GLU A 63 3.20 -5.39 -3.01
CA GLU A 63 3.96 -6.63 -2.95
C GLU A 63 3.04 -7.84 -3.03
N PRO A 64 3.56 -9.02 -3.42
CA PRO A 64 2.80 -10.25 -3.34
C PRO A 64 2.33 -10.49 -1.90
N LEU A 65 1.08 -10.92 -1.73
CA LEU A 65 0.55 -11.23 -0.41
C LEU A 65 1.40 -12.34 0.23
N ASN A 66 2.06 -12.02 1.34
CA ASN A 66 2.81 -12.98 2.13
C ASN A 66 1.94 -13.48 3.31
N PRO A 67 1.52 -14.76 3.33
CA PRO A 67 0.64 -15.28 4.38
C PRO A 67 1.24 -15.20 5.78
N ASP A 68 2.57 -15.27 5.92
CA ASP A 68 3.27 -15.25 7.21
C ASP A 68 3.19 -13.89 7.93
N ASP A 69 2.85 -12.82 7.21
CA ASP A 69 2.59 -11.51 7.81
C ASP A 69 1.26 -11.45 8.56
N TYR A 70 0.38 -12.44 8.36
CA TYR A 70 -0.95 -12.52 8.96
C TYR A 70 -1.15 -13.75 9.86
N LYS A 71 -0.07 -14.49 10.12
CA LYS A 71 -0.01 -15.59 11.09
C LYS A 71 0.47 -15.13 12.47
#